data_AF-A0A7W4B2X7-F1
#
_entry.id   AF-A0A7W4B2X7-F1
#
_cell.length_a   1.000
_cell.length_b   1.000
_cell.length_c   1.000
_cell.angle_alpha   90.00
_cell.angle_beta   90.00
_cell.angle_gamma   90.00
#
_symmetry.space_group_name_H-M   'P 1'
#
loop_
_entity.id
_entity.type
_entity.pdbx_description
1 polymer ?
#
loop_
_entity_poly.entity_id
_entity_poly.type
_entity_poly.pdbx_seq_one_letter_code
_entity_poly.pdbx_strand_id
1 'polypeptide(L)'
;MFYLVFSGGVAQTGPLWIFIVAPVSVYVLGFRLGLINLAIFLCIVCIIMFLPQHLVAHEAYTPEFKLRLILSFLTMTFLSALYEYSSMQFYRNVLELSEKYQQLAMSDPLTKLANRRNASAVLQQEKARIDRNHEPLSVLLCDLDHFKSVNDKYGHNAGDMVLMELAKVFTDN
;
A
#
# COMPACT_ATOMS: atom_id res chain seq x y z
N MET A 1 -15.54 24.96 3.59
CA MET A 1 -15.02 25.53 2.33
C MET A 1 -16.06 26.34 1.57
N PHE A 2 -17.27 25.82 1.32
CA PHE A 2 -18.31 26.58 0.61
C PHE A 2 -18.65 27.95 1.23
N TYR A 3 -18.67 28.07 2.56
CA TYR A 3 -18.84 29.37 3.22
C TYR A 3 -17.75 30.37 2.86
N LEU A 4 -16.48 29.95 2.76
CA LEU A 4 -15.37 30.83 2.37
C LEU A 4 -15.45 31.24 0.89
N VAL A 5 -16.00 30.37 0.06
CA VAL A 5 -16.27 30.64 -1.37
C VAL A 5 -17.43 31.63 -1.52
N PHE A 6 -18.46 31.53 -0.67
CA PHE A 6 -19.65 32.39 -0.70
C PHE A 6 -19.45 33.76 -0.04
N SER A 7 -18.76 33.79 1.11
CA SER A 7 -18.45 35.04 1.84
C SER A 7 -17.21 35.75 1.30
N GLY A 8 -16.39 35.03 0.55
CA GLY A 8 -15.12 35.49 -0.01
C GLY A 8 -13.98 35.67 0.97
N GLY A 9 -14.26 35.60 2.27
CA GLY A 9 -13.25 35.72 3.32
C GLY A 9 -12.55 37.08 3.32
N VAL A 10 -11.40 37.14 4.00
CA VAL A 10 -10.62 38.38 4.10
C VAL A 10 -9.95 38.67 2.75
N ALA A 11 -10.14 39.90 2.26
CA ALA A 11 -9.59 40.37 0.99
C ALA A 11 -9.92 39.46 -0.22
N GLN A 12 -11.11 38.82 -0.24
CA GLN A 12 -11.57 37.95 -1.33
C GLN A 12 -10.71 36.68 -1.55
N THR A 13 -9.87 36.30 -0.59
CA THR A 13 -8.95 35.14 -0.72
C THR A 13 -9.55 33.81 -0.26
N GLY A 14 -10.76 33.82 0.32
CA GLY A 14 -11.46 32.63 0.81
C GLY A 14 -11.54 31.45 -0.17
N PRO A 15 -11.80 31.66 -1.48
CA PRO A 15 -11.85 30.58 -2.45
C PRO A 15 -10.54 29.83 -2.66
N LEU A 16 -9.38 30.41 -2.33
CA LEU A 16 -8.08 29.73 -2.53
C LEU A 16 -7.94 28.48 -1.64
N TRP A 17 -8.67 28.41 -0.53
CA TRP A 17 -8.65 27.26 0.38
C TRP A 17 -9.24 25.99 -0.22
N ILE A 18 -9.95 26.06 -1.35
CA ILE A 18 -10.50 24.87 -2.01
C ILE A 18 -9.42 23.95 -2.57
N PHE A 19 -8.20 24.46 -2.86
CA PHE A 19 -7.15 23.66 -3.48
C PHE A 19 -6.71 22.46 -2.64
N ILE A 20 -6.86 22.51 -1.31
CA ILE A 20 -6.55 21.38 -0.43
C ILE A 20 -7.54 20.21 -0.59
N VAL A 21 -8.76 20.49 -1.06
CA VAL A 21 -9.82 19.48 -1.19
C VAL A 21 -9.47 18.45 -2.27
N ALA A 22 -8.81 18.88 -3.36
CA ALA A 22 -8.40 18.01 -4.46
C ALA A 22 -7.50 16.84 -4.04
N PRO A 23 -6.29 17.07 -3.47
CA PRO A 23 -5.42 15.98 -3.05
C PRO A 23 -6.02 15.15 -1.91
N VAL A 24 -6.68 15.80 -0.93
CA VAL A 24 -7.25 15.10 0.23
C VAL A 24 -8.37 14.14 -0.18
N SER A 25 -9.26 14.58 -1.09
CA SER A 25 -10.39 13.76 -1.52
C SER A 25 -9.94 12.51 -2.29
N VAL A 26 -8.99 12.67 -3.22
CA VAL A 26 -8.44 11.55 -4.00
C VAL A 26 -7.66 10.58 -3.11
N TYR A 27 -6.90 11.08 -2.14
CA TYR A 27 -6.13 10.25 -1.22
C TYR A 27 -7.02 9.46 -0.24
N VAL A 28 -8.01 10.11 0.38
CA VAL A 28 -8.83 9.49 1.44
C VAL A 28 -9.92 8.58 0.88
N LEU A 29 -10.60 9.01 -0.18
CA LEU A 29 -11.73 8.27 -0.77
C LEU A 29 -11.26 7.28 -1.86
N GLY A 30 -9.98 7.34 -2.25
CA GLY A 30 -9.42 6.60 -3.37
C GLY A 30 -9.81 7.20 -4.72
N PHE A 31 -9.18 6.71 -5.78
CA PHE A 31 -9.22 7.34 -7.11
C PHE A 31 -10.63 7.58 -7.67
N ARG A 32 -11.50 6.56 -7.69
CA ARG A 32 -12.84 6.67 -8.32
C ARG A 32 -13.80 7.54 -7.52
N LEU A 33 -13.94 7.26 -6.22
CA LEU A 33 -14.86 8.00 -5.36
C LEU A 33 -14.37 9.43 -5.11
N GLY A 34 -13.06 9.63 -5.02
CA GLY A 34 -12.44 10.95 -4.94
C GLY A 34 -12.74 11.81 -6.16
N LEU A 35 -12.61 11.27 -7.38
CA LEU A 35 -12.97 12.01 -8.60
C LEU A 35 -14.46 12.39 -8.67
N ILE A 36 -15.36 11.48 -8.28
CA ILE A 36 -16.80 11.79 -8.21
C ILE A 36 -17.07 12.90 -7.18
N ASN A 37 -16.45 12.80 -6.00
CA ASN A 37 -16.55 13.81 -4.96
C ASN A 37 -16.05 15.18 -5.43
N LEU A 38 -14.92 15.23 -6.15
CA LEU A 38 -14.38 16.47 -6.70
C LEU A 38 -15.23 17.06 -7.83
N ALA A 39 -15.84 16.22 -8.67
CA ALA A 39 -16.78 16.69 -9.69
C ALA A 39 -18.00 17.37 -9.04
N ILE A 40 -18.60 16.74 -8.02
CA ILE A 40 -19.72 17.32 -7.27
C ILE A 40 -19.29 18.62 -6.58
N PHE A 41 -18.14 18.61 -5.92
CA PHE A 41 -17.58 19.79 -5.26
C PHE A 41 -17.36 20.95 -6.23
N LEU A 42 -16.78 20.68 -7.41
CA LEU A 42 -16.55 21.67 -8.45
C LEU A 42 -17.87 22.24 -8.99
N CYS A 43 -18.89 21.40 -9.21
CA CYS A 43 -20.22 21.87 -9.61
C CYS A 43 -20.81 22.85 -8.59
N ILE A 44 -20.70 22.55 -7.30
CA ILE A 44 -21.17 23.46 -6.23
C ILE A 44 -20.37 24.77 -6.23
N VAL A 45 -19.04 24.71 -6.37
CA VAL A 45 -18.20 25.91 -6.46
C VAL A 45 -18.56 26.76 -7.68
N CYS A 46 -18.80 26.15 -8.83
CA CYS A 46 -19.26 26.85 -10.02
C CYS A 46 -20.63 27.53 -9.78
N ILE A 47 -21.59 26.84 -9.17
CA ILE A 47 -22.90 27.44 -8.84
C ILE A 47 -22.72 28.68 -7.95
N ILE A 48 -21.87 28.60 -6.91
CA ILE A 48 -21.59 29.75 -6.03
C ILE A 48 -20.88 30.88 -6.78
N MET A 49 -19.92 30.56 -7.65
CA MET A 49 -19.12 31.56 -8.39
C MET A 49 -19.94 32.30 -9.46
N PHE A 50 -20.96 31.67 -10.01
CA PHE A 50 -21.82 32.24 -11.06
C PHE A 50 -23.21 32.65 -10.54
N LEU A 51 -23.39 32.69 -9.21
CA LEU A 51 -24.61 33.21 -8.59
C LEU A 51 -24.81 34.70 -8.96
N PRO A 52 -26.05 35.16 -9.17
CA PRO A 52 -26.34 36.58 -9.42
C PRO A 52 -25.83 37.48 -8.29
N GLN A 53 -25.27 38.64 -8.65
CA GLN A 53 -24.55 39.53 -7.71
C GLN A 53 -25.39 40.01 -6.52
N HIS A 54 -26.72 40.09 -6.66
CA HIS A 54 -27.63 40.50 -5.58
C HIS A 54 -27.75 39.48 -4.44
N LEU A 55 -27.26 38.25 -4.64
CA LEU A 55 -27.35 37.14 -3.67
C LEU A 55 -26.01 36.86 -2.98
N VAL A 56 -24.94 37.55 -3.35
CA VAL A 56 -23.59 37.25 -2.87
C VAL A 56 -23.17 38.26 -1.80
N ALA A 57 -22.53 37.78 -0.74
CA ALA A 57 -22.17 38.60 0.43
C ALA A 57 -20.90 39.46 0.25
N HIS A 58 -20.29 39.44 -0.94
CA HIS A 58 -19.06 40.14 -1.26
C HIS A 58 -19.18 40.86 -2.62
N GLU A 59 -18.25 41.77 -2.93
CA GLU A 59 -18.14 42.32 -4.28
C GLU A 59 -17.91 41.22 -5.31
N ALA A 60 -18.53 41.33 -6.47
CA ALA A 60 -18.48 40.27 -7.47
C ALA A 60 -17.03 39.94 -7.87
N TYR A 61 -16.66 38.67 -7.77
CA TYR A 61 -15.38 38.20 -8.28
C TYR A 61 -15.22 38.58 -9.75
N THR A 62 -14.04 39.06 -10.12
CA THR A 62 -13.77 39.38 -11.51
C THR A 62 -13.79 38.09 -12.36
N PRO A 63 -14.19 38.15 -13.64
CA PRO A 63 -14.18 36.99 -14.53
C PRO A 63 -12.82 36.31 -14.61
N GLU A 64 -11.73 37.09 -14.58
CA GLU A 64 -10.36 36.58 -14.60
C GLU A 64 -10.06 35.73 -13.36
N PHE A 65 -10.52 36.15 -12.18
CA PHE A 65 -10.36 35.38 -10.96
C PHE A 65 -11.14 34.07 -11.02
N LYS A 66 -12.41 34.10 -11.45
CA LYS A 66 -13.25 32.88 -11.59
C LYS A 66 -12.60 31.85 -12.50
N LEU A 67 -12.14 32.28 -13.68
CA LEU A 67 -11.49 31.41 -14.66
C LEU A 67 -10.17 30.83 -14.11
N ARG A 68 -9.32 31.67 -13.51
CA ARG A 68 -8.06 31.20 -12.91
C ARG A 68 -8.31 30.20 -11.79
N LEU A 69 -9.27 30.46 -10.92
CA LEU A 69 -9.61 29.55 -9.82
C LEU A 69 -10.04 28.17 -10.33
N ILE A 70 -10.95 28.13 -11.31
CA ILE A 70 -11.45 26.87 -11.89
C ILE A 70 -10.33 26.14 -12.62
N LEU A 71 -9.56 26.83 -13.46
CA LEU A 71 -8.45 26.21 -14.20
C LEU A 71 -7.37 25.68 -13.25
N SER A 72 -6.96 26.45 -12.24
CA SER A 72 -6.01 26.00 -11.22
C SER A 72 -6.55 24.83 -10.40
N PHE A 73 -7.87 24.76 -10.16
CA PHE A 73 -8.46 23.65 -9.42
C PHE A 73 -8.48 22.37 -10.28
N LEU A 74 -8.78 22.50 -11.57
CA LEU A 74 -8.70 21.41 -12.53
C LEU A 74 -7.26 20.90 -12.69
N THR A 75 -6.27 21.80 -12.79
CA THR A 75 -4.86 21.37 -12.86
C THR A 75 -4.41 20.70 -11.58
N MET A 76 -4.80 21.21 -10.41
CA MET A 76 -4.50 20.58 -9.11
C MET A 76 -5.17 19.20 -8.99
N THR A 77 -6.43 19.08 -9.42
CA THR A 77 -7.15 17.80 -9.46
C THR A 77 -6.47 16.81 -10.40
N PHE A 78 -6.07 17.25 -11.59
CA PHE A 78 -5.35 16.43 -12.56
C PHE A 78 -4.01 15.94 -12.00
N LEU A 79 -3.19 16.82 -11.43
CA LEU A 79 -1.92 16.45 -10.80
C LEU A 79 -2.11 15.49 -9.63
N SER A 80 -3.11 15.75 -8.78
CA SER A 80 -3.44 14.87 -7.64
C SER A 80 -3.88 13.49 -8.11
N ALA A 81 -4.70 13.42 -9.17
CA ALA A 81 -5.13 12.17 -9.77
C ALA A 81 -3.97 11.40 -10.41
N LEU A 82 -3.06 12.08 -11.12
CA LEU A 82 -1.85 11.46 -11.66
C LEU A 82 -0.94 10.90 -10.56
N TYR A 83 -0.73 11.66 -9.49
CA TYR A 83 0.07 11.24 -8.34
C TYR A 83 -0.52 10.00 -7.66
N GLU A 84 -1.83 10.01 -7.39
CA GLU A 84 -2.51 8.88 -6.76
C GLU A 84 -2.46 7.64 -7.65
N TYR A 85 -2.71 7.79 -8.96
CA TYR A 85 -2.59 6.70 -9.92
C TYR A 85 -1.17 6.12 -9.93
N SER A 86 -0.15 6.97 -9.95
CA SER A 86 1.26 6.55 -9.91
C SER A 86 1.61 5.83 -8.61
N SER A 87 1.16 6.36 -7.47
CA SER A 87 1.38 5.78 -6.14
C SER A 87 0.72 4.41 -6.01
N MET A 88 -0.50 4.27 -6.53
CA MET A 88 -1.22 2.99 -6.52
C MET A 88 -0.49 1.92 -7.33
N GLN A 89 0.07 2.27 -8.50
CA GLN A 89 0.87 1.32 -9.28
C GLN A 89 2.18 0.97 -8.59
N PHE A 90 2.85 1.94 -7.99
CA PHE A 90 4.07 1.69 -7.22
C PHE A 90 3.82 0.72 -6.06
N TYR A 91 2.74 0.94 -5.29
CA TYR A 91 2.38 0.07 -4.17
C TYR A 91 2.13 -1.38 -4.62
N ARG A 92 1.44 -1.57 -5.75
CA ARG A 92 1.22 -2.90 -6.32
C ARG A 92 2.52 -3.58 -6.73
N ASN A 93 3.41 -2.86 -7.40
CA ASN A 93 4.71 -3.40 -7.82
C ASN A 93 5.56 -3.80 -6.61
N VAL A 94 5.55 -2.99 -5.55
CA VAL A 94 6.26 -3.29 -4.30
C VAL A 94 5.70 -4.55 -3.65
N LEU A 95 4.37 -4.72 -3.60
CA LEU A 95 3.75 -5.92 -3.07
C LEU A 95 4.10 -7.17 -3.89
N GLU A 96 4.00 -7.09 -5.22
CA GLU A 96 4.34 -8.21 -6.11
C GLU A 96 5.82 -8.60 -5.99
N LEU A 97 6.71 -7.62 -5.95
CA LEU A 97 8.14 -7.86 -5.80
C LEU A 97 8.46 -8.44 -4.41
N SER A 98 7.80 -7.94 -3.36
CA SER A 98 7.90 -8.50 -2.01
C SER A 98 7.46 -9.97 -1.99
N GLU A 99 6.34 -10.29 -2.65
CA GLU A 99 5.86 -11.68 -2.75
C GLU A 99 6.85 -12.56 -3.52
N LYS A 100 7.38 -12.08 -4.65
CA LYS A 100 8.42 -12.79 -5.42
C LYS A 100 9.70 -13.02 -4.60
N TYR A 101 10.18 -12.03 -3.86
CA TYR A 101 11.32 -12.22 -2.96
C TYR A 101 11.01 -13.22 -1.85
N GLN A 102 9.80 -13.16 -1.30
CA GLN A 102 9.33 -14.10 -0.30
C GLN A 102 9.21 -15.54 -0.83
N GLN A 103 8.88 -15.70 -2.12
CA GLN A 103 8.89 -16.99 -2.81
C GLN A 103 10.31 -17.44 -3.17
N LEU A 104 11.21 -16.54 -3.55
CA LEU A 104 12.62 -16.89 -3.82
C LEU A 104 13.36 -17.28 -2.53
N ALA A 105 12.96 -16.74 -1.39
CA ALA A 105 13.44 -17.13 -0.07
C ALA A 105 12.78 -18.45 0.40
N MET A 106 12.99 -19.55 -0.34
CA MET A 106 12.53 -20.90 0.06
C MET A 106 13.47 -21.61 1.03
N SER A 107 14.67 -21.07 1.25
CA SER A 107 15.68 -21.66 2.13
C SER A 107 15.88 -20.85 3.40
N ASP A 108 16.21 -21.55 4.48
CA ASP A 108 16.70 -20.95 5.72
C ASP A 108 18.12 -20.40 5.50
N PRO A 109 18.41 -19.14 5.87
CA PRO A 109 19.69 -18.52 5.55
C PRO A 109 20.88 -19.15 6.27
N LEU A 110 20.68 -19.74 7.45
CA LEU A 110 21.73 -20.37 8.27
C LEU A 110 22.04 -21.78 7.75
N THR A 111 21.02 -22.62 7.63
CA THR A 111 21.15 -24.04 7.32
C THR A 111 21.06 -24.37 5.82
N LYS A 112 20.58 -23.43 5.00
CA LYS A 112 20.26 -23.58 3.56
C LYS A 112 19.18 -24.62 3.23
N LEU A 113 18.69 -25.36 4.24
CA LEU A 113 17.55 -26.26 4.11
C LEU A 113 16.28 -25.51 3.71
N ALA A 114 15.29 -26.24 3.19
CA ALA A 114 13.96 -25.72 2.98
C ALA A 114 13.42 -25.09 4.28
N ASN A 115 13.04 -23.83 4.23
CA ASN A 115 12.43 -23.20 5.39
C ASN A 115 11.01 -23.74 5.62
N ARG A 116 10.40 -23.36 6.75
CA ARG A 116 9.05 -23.79 7.12
C ARG A 116 8.01 -23.53 6.03
N ARG A 117 8.12 -22.43 5.28
CA ARG A 117 7.19 -22.09 4.20
C ARG A 117 7.32 -23.08 3.04
N ASN A 118 8.55 -23.33 2.58
CA ASN A 118 8.80 -24.30 1.52
C ASN A 118 8.38 -25.71 1.96
N ALA A 119 8.75 -26.14 3.17
CA ALA A 119 8.32 -27.42 3.73
C ALA A 119 6.78 -27.57 3.75
N SER A 120 6.06 -26.52 4.16
CA SER A 120 4.59 -26.52 4.19
C SER A 120 3.99 -26.59 2.77
N ALA A 121 4.57 -25.88 1.81
CA ALA A 121 4.14 -25.90 0.41
C ALA A 121 4.33 -27.28 -0.22
N VAL A 122 5.50 -27.91 0.02
CA VAL A 122 5.79 -29.28 -0.41
C VAL A 122 4.81 -30.26 0.22
N LEU A 123 4.55 -30.17 1.53
CA LEU A 123 3.58 -31.04 2.20
C LEU A 123 2.15 -30.90 1.64
N GLN A 124 1.71 -29.69 1.31
CA GLN A 124 0.41 -29.48 0.65
C GLN A 124 0.36 -30.10 -0.74
N GLN A 125 1.44 -29.97 -1.52
CA GLN A 125 1.55 -30.56 -2.84
C GLN A 125 1.53 -32.09 -2.77
N GLU A 126 2.29 -32.69 -1.85
CA GLU A 126 2.30 -34.14 -1.66
C GLU A 126 0.94 -34.63 -1.16
N LYS A 127 0.27 -33.93 -0.24
CA LYS A 127 -1.10 -34.27 0.16
C LYS A 127 -2.05 -34.35 -1.03
N ALA A 128 -2.02 -33.37 -1.93
CA ALA A 128 -2.86 -33.38 -3.13
C ALA A 128 -2.51 -34.55 -4.09
N ARG A 129 -1.25 -35.02 -4.09
CA ARG A 129 -0.84 -36.22 -4.84
C ARG A 129 -1.35 -37.49 -4.18
N ILE A 130 -1.27 -37.62 -2.86
CA ILE A 130 -1.82 -38.75 -2.10
C ILE A 130 -3.33 -38.87 -2.36
N ASP A 131 -4.05 -37.76 -2.30
CA ASP A 131 -5.51 -37.74 -2.52
C ASP A 131 -5.89 -38.23 -3.94
N ARG A 132 -5.00 -38.05 -4.92
CA ARG A 132 -5.21 -38.47 -6.31
C ARG A 132 -4.69 -39.88 -6.64
N ASN A 133 -3.51 -40.22 -6.13
CA ASN A 133 -2.74 -41.41 -6.55
C ASN A 133 -2.73 -42.50 -5.47
N HIS A 134 -3.20 -42.21 -4.26
CA HIS A 134 -3.18 -43.10 -3.10
C HIS A 134 -1.80 -43.65 -2.71
N GLU A 135 -0.73 -42.91 -3.02
CA GLU A 135 0.62 -43.26 -2.59
C GLU A 135 0.84 -42.88 -1.10
N PRO A 136 1.53 -43.71 -0.30
CA PRO A 136 1.79 -43.40 1.10
C PRO A 136 2.92 -42.37 1.28
N LEU A 137 2.72 -41.37 2.13
CA LEU A 137 3.74 -40.39 2.55
C LEU A 137 4.07 -40.58 4.03
N SER A 138 5.35 -40.48 4.37
CA SER A 138 5.83 -40.40 5.76
C SER A 138 6.50 -39.04 6.01
N VAL A 139 6.30 -38.47 7.19
CA VAL A 139 6.91 -37.21 7.62
C VAL A 139 7.66 -37.45 8.92
N LEU A 140 8.94 -37.05 8.96
CA LEU A 140 9.75 -37.08 10.17
C LEU A 140 9.84 -35.65 10.74
N LEU A 141 9.48 -35.50 12.00
CA LEU A 141 9.70 -34.28 12.77
C LEU A 141 10.72 -34.60 13.87
N CYS A 142 11.86 -33.92 13.86
CA CYS A 142 12.94 -34.12 14.83
C CYS A 142 13.31 -32.80 15.51
N ASP A 143 13.81 -32.91 16.74
CA ASP A 143 14.34 -31.79 17.53
C ASP A 143 15.75 -32.13 18.03
N LEU A 144 16.56 -31.09 18.31
CA LEU A 144 17.91 -31.28 18.84
C LEU A 144 17.88 -31.33 20.37
N ASP A 145 18.16 -32.51 20.91
CA ASP A 145 18.24 -32.70 22.36
C ASP A 145 19.31 -31.80 23.01
N HIS A 146 18.96 -31.20 24.14
CA HIS A 146 19.85 -30.36 24.95
C HIS A 146 20.51 -29.19 24.19
N PHE A 147 19.96 -28.73 23.06
CA PHE A 147 20.54 -27.65 22.27
C PHE A 147 20.75 -26.35 23.06
N LYS A 148 19.84 -26.04 23.99
CA LYS A 148 20.00 -24.90 24.90
C LYS A 148 21.27 -24.99 25.74
N SER A 149 21.61 -26.17 26.27
CA SER A 149 22.84 -26.37 27.06
C SER A 149 24.11 -26.12 26.25
N VAL A 150 24.08 -26.42 24.94
CA VAL A 150 25.19 -26.11 24.02
C VAL A 150 25.33 -24.60 23.86
N ASN A 151 24.23 -23.89 23.61
CA ASN A 151 24.22 -22.43 23.52
C ASN A 151 24.70 -21.77 24.82
N ASP A 152 24.23 -22.25 25.98
CA ASP A 152 24.57 -21.68 27.28
C ASP A 152 26.06 -21.90 27.63
N LYS A 153 26.66 -23.02 27.18
CA LYS A 153 28.06 -23.38 27.48
C LYS A 153 29.07 -22.83 26.48
N TYR A 154 28.71 -22.75 25.20
CA TYR A 154 29.63 -22.45 24.10
C TYR A 154 29.24 -21.20 23.29
N GLY A 155 28.10 -20.57 23.61
CA GLY A 155 27.57 -19.40 22.93
C GLY A 155 26.77 -19.73 21.67
N HIS A 156 25.96 -18.77 21.23
CA HIS A 156 25.06 -18.93 20.08
C HIS A 156 25.79 -19.26 18.77
N ASN A 157 26.97 -18.68 18.52
CA ASN A 157 27.76 -19.00 17.33
C ASN A 157 28.13 -20.50 17.25
N ALA A 158 28.36 -21.15 18.40
CA ALA A 158 28.61 -22.59 18.45
C ALA A 158 27.34 -23.40 18.17
N GLY A 159 26.18 -22.96 18.66
CA GLY A 159 24.89 -23.53 18.30
C GLY A 159 24.60 -23.42 16.80
N ASP A 160 24.88 -22.27 16.20
CA ASP A 160 24.74 -22.04 14.76
C ASP A 160 25.61 -23.00 13.93
N MET A 161 26.85 -23.26 14.37
CA MET A 161 27.72 -24.26 13.75
C MET A 161 27.13 -25.68 13.85
N VAL A 162 26.57 -26.06 15.01
CA VAL A 162 25.90 -27.35 15.18
C VAL A 162 24.71 -27.47 14.22
N LEU A 163 23.89 -26.43 14.08
CA LEU A 163 22.76 -26.42 13.15
C LEU A 163 23.22 -26.54 11.68
N MET A 164 24.29 -25.83 11.30
CA MET A 164 24.86 -25.92 9.96
C MET A 164 25.40 -27.32 9.66
N GLU A 165 26.11 -27.97 10.60
CA GLU A 165 26.61 -29.33 10.37
C GLU A 165 25.49 -30.37 10.36
N LEU A 166 24.48 -30.23 11.23
CA LEU A 166 23.30 -31.09 11.17
C LEU A 166 22.59 -30.96 9.81
N ALA A 167 22.47 -29.74 9.29
CA ALA A 167 21.86 -29.51 7.99
C ALA A 167 22.59 -30.24 6.86
N LYS A 168 23.94 -30.28 6.90
CA LYS A 168 24.73 -31.04 5.92
C LYS A 168 24.43 -32.53 5.96
N VAL A 169 24.24 -33.11 7.15
CA VAL A 169 23.86 -34.53 7.30
C VAL A 169 22.54 -34.85 6.57
N PHE A 170 21.63 -33.88 6.45
CA PHE A 170 20.37 -34.06 5.72
C PHE A 170 20.47 -33.81 4.20
N THR A 171 21.51 -33.13 3.73
CA THR A 171 21.69 -32.81 2.30
C THR A 171 22.74 -33.68 1.61
N ASP A 172 23.72 -34.19 2.35
CA ASP A 172 24.81 -35.00 1.81
C ASP A 172 24.31 -36.46 1.64
N ASN A 173 24.09 -36.84 0.38
CA ASN A 173 23.96 -38.23 -0.09
C ASN A 173 25.20 -38.59 -0.92
#